data_AF-A0A5U8T016-F1
#
_entry.id   AF-A0A5U8T016-F1
#
_cell.length_a   1.000
_cell.length_b   1.000
_cell.length_c   1.000
_cell.angle_alpha   90.00
_cell.angle_beta   90.00
_cell.angle_gamma   90.00
#
_symmetry.space_group_name_H-M   'P 1'
#
loop_
_entity.id
_entity.type
_entity.pdbx_description
1 polymer ?
#
loop_
_entity_poly.entity_id
_entity_poly.type
_entity_poly.pdbx_seq_one_letter_code
_entity_poly.pdbx_strand_id
1 'polypeptide(L)' 'MLNRYPLWKYLMLIAAILIGLLYALPNLYGEDPAVQITGARGTAANEQTLDQVRTILEKDQIASKSVALENGVIL' A
#
# COMPACT_ATOMS: atom_id res chain seq x y z
N MET A 1 -29.94 19.00 -39.55
CA MET A 1 -28.48 19.21 -39.77
C MET A 1 -27.74 18.41 -38.72
N LEU A 2 -26.96 17.40 -39.12
CA LEU A 2 -26.34 16.48 -38.17
C LEU A 2 -25.10 17.15 -37.55
N ASN A 3 -25.17 17.48 -36.26
CA ASN A 3 -24.05 18.04 -35.49
C ASN A 3 -23.00 16.94 -35.23
N ARG A 4 -22.37 16.44 -36.30
CA ARG A 4 -21.40 15.35 -36.26
C ARG A 4 -20.01 15.95 -36.14
N TYR A 5 -19.48 15.93 -34.92
CA TYR A 5 -18.09 16.24 -34.72
C TYR A 5 -17.19 15.31 -35.56
N PRO A 6 -16.08 15.82 -36.07
CA PRO A 6 -15.15 15.02 -36.84
C PRO A 6 -14.57 13.89 -35.98
N LEU A 7 -14.38 12.73 -36.59
CA LEU A 7 -14.04 11.46 -35.93
C LEU A 7 -12.79 11.55 -35.03
N TRP A 8 -11.84 12.40 -35.41
CA TRP A 8 -10.60 12.63 -34.64
C TRP A 8 -10.86 13.16 -33.22
N LYS A 9 -11.93 13.93 -33.01
CA LYS A 9 -12.26 14.46 -31.67
C LYS A 9 -12.67 13.35 -30.72
N TYR A 10 -13.43 12.37 -31.21
CA TYR A 10 -13.81 11.20 -30.42
C TYR A 10 -12.59 10.30 -30.14
N LEU A 11 -11.69 10.14 -31.11
CA LEU A 11 -10.45 9.39 -30.93
C LEU A 11 -9.54 10.05 -29.88
N MET A 12 -9.37 11.37 -29.94
CA MET A 12 -8.60 12.12 -28.95
C MET A 12 -9.21 12.03 -27.56
N LEU A 13 -10.54 12.10 -27.46
CA LEU A 13 -11.24 11.95 -26.18
C LEU A 13 -10.98 10.58 -25.56
N ILE A 14 -11.16 9.50 -26.34
CA ILE A 14 -10.92 8.13 -25.88
C ILE A 14 -9.45 7.95 -25.48
N ALA A 15 -8.51 8.44 -26.28
CA ALA A 15 -7.08 8.36 -25.98
C ALA A 15 -6.74 9.08 -24.66
N ALA A 16 -7.27 10.29 -24.45
CA ALA A 16 -7.06 11.03 -23.21
C ALA A 16 -7.63 10.30 -21.99
N ILE A 17 -8.82 9.70 -22.10
CA ILE A 17 -9.42 8.91 -21.02
C ILE A 17 -8.56 7.67 -20.71
N LEU A 18 -8.11 6.94 -21.73
CA LEU A 18 -7.27 5.74 -21.55
C LEU A 18 -5.93 6.07 -20.89
N ILE A 19 -5.27 7.14 -21.33
CA ILE A 19 -4.02 7.60 -20.73
C ILE A 19 -4.25 8.02 -19.28
N GLY A 20 -5.34 8.75 -19.00
CA GLY A 20 -5.72 9.14 -17.64
C GLY A 20 -5.98 7.95 -16.73
N LEU A 21 -6.67 6.92 -17.22
CA LEU A 21 -6.93 5.68 -16.47
C LEU A 21 -5.64 4.91 -16.19
N LEU A 22 -4.77 4.78 -17.19
CA LEU A 22 -3.47 4.10 -17.02
C LEU A 22 -2.60 4.86 -16.00
N TYR A 23 -2.61 6.18 -16.05
CA TYR A 23 -1.88 7.04 -15.12
C TYR A 23 -2.47 7.01 -13.69
N ALA A 24 -3.79 6.89 -13.56
CA ALA A 24 -4.49 6.81 -12.28
C ALA A 24 -4.47 5.41 -11.65
N LEU A 25 -4.13 4.37 -12.41
CA LEU A 25 -4.03 2.99 -11.95
C LEU A 25 -3.22 2.82 -10.64
N PRO A 26 -2.03 3.42 -10.47
CA PRO A 26 -1.28 3.31 -9.22
C PRO A 26 -1.97 3.95 -8.01
N ASN A 27 -2.83 4.96 -8.22
CA ASN A 27 -3.59 5.59 -7.14
C ASN A 27 -4.73 4.69 -6.62
N LEU A 28 -4.98 3.56 -7.29
CA LEU A 28 -5.95 2.55 -6.87
C LEU A 28 -5.37 1.58 -5.83
N TYR A 29 -4.04 1.54 -5.67
CA TYR A 29 -3.40 0.84 -4.55
C TYR A 29 -3.57 1.72 -3.30
N GLY A 30 -4.44 1.29 -2.39
CA GLY A 30 -4.69 1.98 -1.13
C GLY A 30 -3.50 1.95 -0.18
N GLU A 31 -3.62 2.69 0.91
CA GLU A 31 -2.64 2.69 1.99
C GLU A 31 -2.57 1.29 2.64
N ASP A 32 -1.37 0.72 2.78
CA ASP A 32 -1.13 -0.51 3.54
C ASP A 32 -0.68 -0.11 4.95
N PRO A 33 -1.56 -0.12 5.97
CA PRO A 33 -1.24 0.38 7.30
C PRO A 33 -0.22 -0.54 7.98
N ALA A 34 0.98 -0.02 8.21
CA ALA A 34 2.06 -0.73 8.89
C ALA A 34 2.39 -0.06 10.23
N VAL A 35 2.69 -0.88 11.24
CA VAL A 35 3.11 -0.42 12.57
C VAL A 35 4.58 -0.74 12.74
N GLN A 36 5.42 0.29 12.79
CA GLN A 36 6.86 0.14 12.98
C GLN A 36 7.22 0.13 14.48
N ILE A 37 7.91 -0.92 14.92
CA ILE A 37 8.37 -1.05 16.31
C ILE A 37 9.90 -0.98 16.33
N THR A 38 10.44 0.05 17.00
CA THR A 38 11.88 0.26 17.18
C THR A 38 12.22 0.29 18.66
N GLY A 39 13.42 -0.16 19.05
CA GLY A 39 13.84 -0.13 20.45
C GLY A 39 14.19 1.29 20.91
N ALA A 40 13.86 1.58 22.16
CA ALA A 40 14.14 2.87 22.76
C ALA A 40 15.67 3.12 22.81
N ARG A 41 16.08 4.36 22.48
CA ARG A 41 17.48 4.83 22.52
C ARG A 41 18.43 4.09 21.57
N GLY A 42 17.94 3.58 20.44
CA GLY A 42 18.78 2.93 19.43
C GLY A 42 19.16 1.49 19.78
N THR A 43 18.46 0.88 20.74
CA THR A 43 18.52 -0.58 20.93
C THR A 43 17.78 -1.26 19.77
N ALA A 44 18.41 -2.23 19.12
CA ALA A 44 17.74 -3.01 18.08
C ALA A 44 16.65 -3.89 18.71
N ALA A 45 15.49 -3.98 18.05
CA ALA A 45 14.55 -5.05 18.32
C ALA A 45 15.23 -6.40 18.04
N ASN A 46 14.92 -7.39 18.88
CA ASN A 46 15.50 -8.73 18.78
C ASN A 46 14.38 -9.76 18.52
N GLU A 47 14.76 -10.99 18.16
CA GLU A 47 13.82 -12.10 17.91
C GLU A 47 12.87 -12.35 19.09
N GLN A 48 13.35 -12.17 20.32
CA GLN A 48 12.48 -12.28 21.51
C GLN A 48 11.35 -11.26 21.52
N THR A 49 11.60 -10.04 21.03
CA THR A 49 10.56 -9.00 20.91
C THR A 49 9.60 -9.33 19.78
N LEU A 50 10.10 -9.91 18.68
CA LEU A 50 9.27 -10.39 17.57
C LEU A 50 8.30 -11.49 18.04
N ASP A 51 8.79 -12.47 18.77
CA ASP A 51 7.97 -13.57 19.32
C ASP A 51 6.94 -13.04 20.33
N GLN A 52 7.32 -12.07 21.15
CA GLN A 52 6.40 -11.40 22.07
C GLN A 52 5.28 -10.67 21.31
N VAL A 53 5.62 -9.93 20.24
CA VAL A 53 4.64 -9.23 19.41
C VAL A 53 3.68 -10.21 18.75
N ARG A 54 4.19 -11.31 18.17
CA ARG A 54 3.33 -12.37 17.59
C ARG A 54 2.38 -12.96 18.60
N THR A 55 2.89 -13.32 19.78
CA THR A 55 2.07 -13.92 20.86
C THR A 55 0.95 -12.99 21.30
N ILE A 56 1.22 -11.67 21.41
CA ILE A 56 0.21 -10.68 21.79
C ILE A 56 -0.84 -10.53 20.68
N LEU A 57 -0.42 -10.42 19.42
CA LEU A 57 -1.33 -10.31 18.28
C LEU A 57 -2.24 -11.54 18.17
N GLU A 58 -1.70 -12.74 18.37
CA GLU A 58 -2.47 -13.98 18.39
C GLU A 58 -3.45 -14.04 19.57
N LYS A 59 -2.99 -13.67 20.77
CA LYS A 59 -3.82 -13.64 21.98
C LYS A 59 -5.02 -12.68 21.84
N ASP A 60 -4.79 -11.52 21.25
CA ASP A 60 -5.81 -10.49 21.07
C ASP A 60 -6.59 -10.66 19.75
N GLN A 61 -6.33 -11.74 19.00
CA GLN A 61 -6.98 -12.08 17.73
C GLN A 61 -6.85 -10.98 16.65
N ILE A 62 -5.73 -10.27 16.66
CA ILE A 62 -5.42 -9.23 15.68
C ILE A 62 -4.72 -9.88 14.49
N ALA A 63 -5.41 -9.92 13.35
CA ALA A 63 -4.84 -10.42 12.10
C ALA A 63 -3.77 -9.45 11.57
N SER A 64 -2.51 -9.85 11.61
CA SER A 64 -1.40 -9.15 10.95
C SER A 64 -1.09 -9.79 9.60
N LYS A 65 -0.83 -8.95 8.59
CA LYS A 65 -0.51 -9.39 7.23
C LYS A 65 0.92 -9.92 7.11
N SER A 66 1.84 -9.32 7.86
CA SER A 66 3.24 -9.72 8.01
C SER A 66 3.73 -9.23 9.37
N VAL A 67 4.68 -9.95 9.97
CA VAL A 67 5.46 -9.49 11.13
C VAL A 67 6.89 -9.98 10.94
N ALA A 68 7.80 -9.07 10.62
CA ALA A 68 9.19 -9.37 10.28
C ALA A 68 10.17 -8.46 11.04
N LEU A 69 11.30 -9.02 11.47
CA LEU A 69 12.40 -8.25 12.03
C LEU A 69 13.40 -7.92 10.92
N GLU A 70 13.56 -6.64 10.61
CA GLU A 70 14.45 -6.15 9.57
C GLU A 70 15.37 -5.05 10.14
N ASN A 71 16.69 -5.27 10.08
CA ASN A 71 17.71 -4.31 10.56
C ASN A 71 17.48 -3.81 12.01
N GLY A 72 16.94 -4.64 12.90
CA GLY A 72 16.66 -4.25 14.30
C GLY A 72 15.35 -3.47 14.49
N VAL A 73 14.45 -3.53 13.50
CA VAL A 73 13.11 -2.92 13.52
C VAL A 73 12.09 -4.00 13.19
N ILE A 74 10.95 -4.02 13.87
CA ILE A 74 9.84 -4.91 13.52
C ILE A 74 8.86 -4.15 12.62
N LEU A 75 8.50 -4.77 11.50
CA LEU A 75 7.59 -4.29 10.45
C LEU A 75 6.41 -5.25 10.25
#